data_AF-A0A930SXU3-F1
#
_entry.id   AF-A0A930SXU3-F1
#
_cell.length_a   1.000
_cell.length_b   1.000
_cell.length_c   1.000
_cell.angle_alpha   90.00
_cell.angle_beta   90.00
_cell.angle_gamma   90.00
#
_symmetry.space_group_name_H-M   'P 1'
#
loop_
_entity.id
_entity.type
_entity.pdbx_description
1 polymer ?
#
loop_
_entity_poly.entity_id
_entity_poly.type
_entity_poly.pdbx_seq_one_letter_code
_entity_poly.pdbx_strand_id
1 'polypeptide(L)' 'MPKKIRELKSLLKKAGFVYRTAKGSHTRWYHELLPEDPITISGSDGDDAQKYLEKQINQKLDKLKRIKEGK' A
#
# COMPACT_ATOMS: atom_id res chain seq x y z
N MET A 1 -8.99 16.47 3.86
CA MET A 1 -9.90 15.34 3.53
C MET A 1 -9.11 14.05 3.61
N PRO A 2 -9.70 12.93 4.06
CA PRO A 2 -9.04 11.62 3.98
C PRO A 2 -8.71 11.30 2.51
N LYS A 3 -7.59 10.63 2.28
CA LYS A 3 -7.25 10.17 0.91
C LYS A 3 -8.26 9.12 0.47
N LYS A 4 -8.50 9.01 -0.82
CA LYS A 4 -9.29 7.91 -1.38
C LYS A 4 -8.45 6.64 -1.47
N ILE A 5 -9.09 5.48 -1.36
CA ILE A 5 -8.42 4.17 -1.52
C ILE A 5 -7.68 4.07 -2.85
N ARG A 6 -8.24 4.61 -3.96
CA ARG A 6 -7.56 4.65 -5.26
C ARG A 6 -6.21 5.38 -5.24
N GLU A 7 -6.11 6.45 -4.44
CA GLU A 7 -4.89 7.24 -4.35
C GLU A 7 -3.80 6.46 -3.62
N LEU A 8 -4.18 5.76 -2.55
CA LEU A 8 -3.30 4.86 -1.82
C LEU A 8 -2.78 3.71 -2.69
N LYS A 9 -3.67 3.05 -3.44
CA LYS A 9 -3.29 2.02 -4.41
C LYS A 9 -2.35 2.59 -5.49
N SER A 10 -2.60 3.81 -5.98
CA SER A 10 -1.72 4.45 -6.96
C SER A 10 -0.32 4.74 -6.39
N LEU A 11 -0.20 5.14 -5.12
CA LEU A 11 1.09 5.37 -4.47
C LEU A 11 1.89 4.06 -4.38
N LEU A 12 1.24 2.98 -3.96
CA LEU A 12 1.87 1.66 -3.89
C LEU A 12 2.33 1.17 -5.27
N LYS A 13 1.51 1.32 -6.33
CA LYS A 13 1.92 0.99 -7.71
C LYS A 13 3.16 1.77 -8.15
N LYS A 14 3.17 3.10 -7.93
CA LYS A 14 4.32 3.96 -8.28
C LYS A 14 5.60 3.55 -7.54
N ALA A 15 5.47 3.06 -6.31
CA ALA A 15 6.59 2.58 -5.52
C ALA A 15 7.12 1.20 -5.94
N GLY A 16 6.42 0.50 -6.84
CA GLY A 16 6.79 -0.83 -7.34
C GLY A 16 6.09 -1.99 -6.62
N PHE A 17 5.08 -1.72 -5.80
CA PHE A 17 4.30 -2.80 -5.20
C PHE A 17 3.39 -3.46 -6.25
N VAL A 18 3.31 -4.79 -6.18
CA VAL A 18 2.36 -5.62 -6.92
C VAL A 18 1.26 -6.09 -6.00
N TYR A 19 0.08 -6.42 -6.54
CA TYR A 19 -1.04 -6.87 -5.72
C TYR A 19 -1.72 -8.11 -6.28
N ARG A 20 -2.42 -8.80 -5.39
CA ARG A 20 -3.37 -9.87 -5.71
C ARG A 20 -4.73 -9.51 -5.16
N THR A 21 -5.76 -9.80 -5.93
CA THR A 21 -7.15 -9.66 -5.48
C THR A 21 -7.46 -10.72 -4.43
N ALA A 22 -8.09 -10.32 -3.34
CA ALA A 22 -8.63 -11.21 -2.33
C ALA A 22 -10.17 -11.24 -2.44
N LYS A 23 -10.86 -11.79 -1.45
CA LYS A 23 -12.33 -11.82 -1.45
C LYS A 23 -12.91 -10.39 -1.41
N GLY A 24 -13.83 -10.09 -2.33
CA GLY A 24 -14.52 -8.79 -2.38
C GLY A 24 -13.61 -7.65 -2.86
N SER A 25 -13.72 -6.48 -2.22
CA SER A 25 -12.90 -5.29 -2.56
C SER A 25 -11.50 -5.32 -1.96
N HIS A 26 -11.15 -6.38 -1.22
CA HIS A 26 -9.86 -6.50 -0.57
C HIS A 26 -8.76 -6.81 -1.59
N THR A 27 -7.63 -6.13 -1.43
CA THR A 27 -6.41 -6.37 -2.23
C THR A 27 -5.22 -6.55 -1.29
N ARG A 28 -4.38 -7.54 -1.56
CA ARG A 28 -3.14 -7.78 -0.82
C ARG A 28 -1.96 -7.38 -1.69
N TRP A 29 -1.10 -6.52 -1.16
CA TRP A 29 0.01 -5.88 -1.86
C TRP A 29 1.36 -6.33 -1.28
N TYR A 30 2.34 -6.43 -2.16
CA TYR A 30 3.66 -7.00 -1.92
C TYR A 30 4.72 -6.18 -2.66
N HIS A 31 5.94 -6.17 -2.15
CA HIS A 31 7.09 -5.60 -2.84
C HIS A 31 8.26 -6.59 -2.71
N GLU A 32 9.06 -6.74 -3.77
CA GLU A 32 10.19 -7.69 -3.82
C GLU A 32 11.20 -7.44 -2.69
N LEU A 33 11.55 -6.18 -2.44
CA LEU A 33 12.41 -5.76 -1.32
C LEU A 33 11.77 -5.86 0.08
N LEU A 34 10.48 -6.18 0.19
CA LEU A 34 9.75 -6.31 1.46
C LEU A 34 8.85 -7.57 1.45
N PRO A 35 9.41 -8.77 1.27
CA PRO A 35 8.61 -9.98 1.07
C PRO A 35 7.84 -10.40 2.33
N GLU A 36 8.40 -10.12 3.51
CA GLU A 36 7.82 -10.48 4.82
C GLU A 36 6.82 -9.45 5.34
N ASP A 37 6.64 -8.32 4.63
CA ASP A 37 5.83 -7.19 5.10
C ASP A 37 4.76 -6.79 4.06
N PRO A 38 3.77 -7.68 3.77
CA PRO A 38 2.67 -7.39 2.85
C PRO A 38 1.63 -6.45 3.47
N ILE A 39 0.88 -5.71 2.65
CA ILE A 39 -0.21 -4.84 3.12
C ILE A 39 -1.54 -5.24 2.53
N THR A 40 -2.58 -5.31 3.37
CA THR A 40 -3.94 -5.57 2.93
C THR A 40 -4.71 -4.26 2.95
N ILE A 41 -5.27 -3.89 1.80
CA ILE A 41 -6.16 -2.74 1.65
C ILE A 41 -7.57 -3.29 1.49
N SER A 42 -8.47 -2.91 2.40
CA SER A 42 -9.90 -3.08 2.27
C SER A 42 -10.55 -1.84 1.65
N GLY A 43 -11.65 -2.03 0.94
CA GLY A 43 -12.43 -0.93 0.36
C GLY A 43 -12.30 -0.80 -1.15
N SER A 44 -13.36 -0.25 -1.72
CA SER A 44 -13.48 0.11 -3.13
C SER A 44 -12.72 1.41 -3.40
N ASP A 45 -12.39 1.65 -4.66
CA ASP A 45 -11.55 2.77 -5.07
C ASP A 45 -12.12 4.16 -4.74
N GLY A 46 -13.44 4.28 -4.61
CA GLY A 46 -14.15 5.51 -4.23
C GLY A 46 -14.26 5.75 -2.71
N ASP A 47 -13.91 4.76 -1.90
CA ASP A 47 -14.04 4.84 -0.44
C ASP A 47 -12.96 5.76 0.13
N ASP A 48 -13.28 6.41 1.25
CA ASP A 48 -12.31 7.15 2.04
C ASP A 48 -11.41 6.19 2.81
N ALA A 49 -10.11 6.44 2.76
CA ALA A 49 -9.14 5.65 3.49
C ALA A 49 -9.25 5.92 4.99
N GLN A 50 -9.15 4.84 5.77
CA GLN A 50 -9.01 4.95 7.21
C GLN A 50 -7.62 5.51 7.54
N LYS A 51 -7.53 6.41 8.52
CA LYS A 51 -6.28 7.07 8.91
C LYS A 51 -5.14 6.10 9.21
N TYR A 52 -5.44 4.93 9.80
CA TYR A 52 -4.42 3.92 10.09
C TYR A 52 -3.81 3.35 8.81
N LEU A 53 -4.61 3.23 7.74
CA LEU A 53 -4.16 2.67 6.47
C LEU A 53 -3.20 3.63 5.78
N GLU A 54 -3.51 4.93 5.80
CA GLU A 54 -2.59 5.97 5.32
C GLU A 54 -1.25 5.92 6.06
N LYS A 55 -1.29 5.84 7.39
CA LYS A 55 -0.09 5.74 8.24
C LYS A 55 0.73 4.49 7.90
N GLN A 56 0.07 3.34 7.75
CA GLN A 56 0.72 2.08 7.44
C GLN A 56 1.40 2.11 6.06
N ILE A 57 0.76 2.71 5.04
CA ILE A 57 1.35 2.86 3.71
C ILE A 57 2.58 3.75 3.77
N ASN A 58 2.50 4.91 4.42
CA ASN A 58 3.63 5.82 4.54
C ASN A 58 4.83 5.14 5.21
N GLN A 59 4.60 4.40 6.31
CA GLN A 59 5.65 3.63 6.98
C GLN A 59 6.31 2.60 6.05
N LYS A 60 5.53 1.91 5.21
CA LYS A 60 6.08 0.95 4.23
C LYS A 60 6.88 1.64 3.14
N LEU A 61 6.41 2.78 2.65
CA LEU A 61 7.14 3.57 1.66
C LEU A 61 8.46 4.10 2.23
N ASP A 62 8.47 4.58 3.48
CA ASP A 62 9.70 5.02 4.15
C ASP A 62 10.68 3.87 4.36
N LYS A 63 10.19 2.69 4.79
CA LYS A 63 11.02 1.48 4.92
C LYS A 63 11.61 1.07 3.57
N LEU A 64 10.80 1.09 2.51
CA LEU A 64 11.26 0.79 1.16
C LEU A 64 12.33 1.79 0.69
N LYS A 65 12.13 3.08 0.97
CA LYS A 65 13.09 4.13 0.61
C LYS A 65 14.43 3.90 1.31
N ARG A 66 14.43 3.61 2.61
CA ARG A 66 15.66 3.31 3.37
C ARG A 66 16.41 2.10 2.80
N ILE A 67 15.70 1.05 2.39
CA ILE A 67 16.32 -0.12 1.75
C ILE A 67 16.93 0.24 0.40
N LYS A 68 16.27 1.09 -0.39
CA LYS A 68 16.79 1.55 -1.70
C LYS A 68 17.98 2.50 -1.59
N GLU A 69 18.06 3.31 -0.52
CA GLU A 69 19.16 4.26 -0.30
C GLU A 69 20.39 3.60 0.36
N GLY A 70 20.18 2.54 1.15
CA GLY A 70 21.27 1.78 1.78
C GLY A 70 21.80 0.61 0.95
N LYS A 71 21.35 0.46 -0.29
CA LYS A 71 21.73 -0.60 -1.24
C LYS A 71 22.37 0.00 -2.46
#